data_AF-A0A843KEK6-F1
#
_entry.id   AF-A0A843KEK6-F1
#
_cell.length_a   1.000
_cell.length_b   1.000
_cell.length_c   1.000
_cell.angle_alpha   90.00
_cell.angle_beta   90.00
_cell.angle_gamma   90.00
#
_symmetry.space_group_name_H-M   'P 1'
#
loop_
_entity.id
_entity.type
_entity.pdbx_description
1 polymer ?
#
loop_
_entity_poly.entity_id
_entity_poly.type
_entity_poly.pdbx_seq_one_letter_code
_entity_poly.pdbx_strand_id
1 'polypeptide(L)'
;MGAKIAPAEAAQIRELLEAGLYLNESDFVRDAIRHRLSEIKVIKCREVDFQTAKKEILGYYKARGEAYPDEAARDLELDFDLVMKATGELRREGRLVEA
;
A
#
# COMPACT_ATOMS: atom_id res chain seq x y z
N MET A 1 -17.53 12.30 -19.39
CA MET A 1 -17.08 13.55 -18.73
C MET A 1 -15.56 13.54 -18.74
N GLY A 2 -14.90 14.49 -19.42
CA GLY A 2 -13.45 14.64 -19.33
C GLY A 2 -13.13 15.62 -18.21
N ALA A 3 -12.33 15.21 -17.23
CA ALA A 3 -11.79 16.14 -16.24
C ALA A 3 -10.93 17.17 -16.97
N LYS A 4 -11.19 18.46 -16.75
CA LYS A 4 -10.40 19.53 -17.34
C LYS A 4 -9.18 19.77 -16.46
N ILE A 5 -8.00 19.55 -17.03
CA ILE A 5 -6.72 20.00 -16.47
C ILE A 5 -6.78 21.53 -16.38
N ALA A 6 -6.37 22.10 -15.24
CA ALA A 6 -6.36 23.54 -15.08
C ALA A 6 -5.34 24.19 -16.05
N PRO A 7 -5.55 25.42 -16.51
CA PRO A 7 -4.63 26.07 -17.45
C PRO A 7 -3.17 26.13 -16.95
N ALA A 8 -2.98 26.30 -15.64
CA ALA A 8 -1.66 26.31 -15.01
C ALA A 8 -0.97 24.93 -15.09
N GLU A 9 -1.71 23.86 -14.82
CA GLU A 9 -1.20 22.48 -14.89
C GLU A 9 -0.89 22.10 -16.34
N ALA A 10 -1.71 22.53 -17.29
CA ALA A 10 -1.46 22.32 -18.72
C ALA A 10 -0.18 23.04 -19.20
N ALA A 11 0.11 24.23 -18.68
CA ALA A 11 1.35 24.94 -18.98
C ALA A 11 2.58 24.17 -18.46
N GLN A 12 2.52 23.66 -17.23
CA GLN A 12 3.59 22.83 -16.66
C GLN A 12 3.81 21.54 -17.45
N ILE A 13 2.74 20.87 -17.89
CA ILE A 13 2.86 19.67 -18.74
C ILE A 13 3.59 20.02 -20.04
N ARG A 14 3.30 21.16 -20.66
CA ARG A 14 3.98 21.59 -21.90
C ARG A 14 5.46 21.84 -21.70
N GLU A 15 5.86 22.48 -20.59
CA GLU A 15 7.28 22.67 -20.27
C GLU A 15 8.03 21.33 -20.18
N LEU A 16 7.40 20.30 -19.61
CA LEU A 16 7.98 18.96 -19.53
C LEU A 16 8.10 18.27 -20.92
N LEU A 17 7.14 18.53 -21.82
CA LEU A 17 7.19 18.04 -23.21
C LEU A 17 8.29 18.73 -24.02
N GLU A 18 8.42 20.05 -23.89
CA GLU A 18 9.47 20.83 -24.54
C GLU A 18 10.86 20.43 -24.05
N ALA A 19 10.99 20.05 -22.77
CA ALA A 19 12.20 19.46 -22.20
C ALA A 19 12.49 18.02 -22.67
N GLY A 20 11.57 17.39 -23.42
CA GLY A 20 11.72 16.03 -23.94
C GLY A 20 11.54 14.93 -22.88
N LEU A 21 10.97 15.24 -21.72
CA LEU A 21 10.74 14.27 -20.64
C LEU A 21 9.57 13.33 -20.91
N TYR A 22 8.61 13.77 -21.73
CA TYR A 22 7.45 13.00 -22.15
C TYR A 22 7.19 13.17 -23.65
N LEU A 23 6.60 12.15 -24.29
CA LEU A 23 6.37 12.17 -25.74
C LEU A 23 5.20 13.07 -26.15
N ASN A 24 4.17 13.16 -25.31
CA ASN A 24 2.98 14.01 -25.48
C ASN A 24 2.16 14.03 -24.18
N GLU A 25 1.11 14.84 -24.12
CA GLU A 25 0.22 14.94 -22.95
C GLU A 25 -0.36 13.58 -22.54
N SER A 26 -0.69 12.70 -23.50
CA SER A 26 -1.24 11.37 -23.20
C SER A 26 -0.20 10.42 -22.59
N ASP A 27 1.08 10.61 -22.88
CA ASP A 27 2.18 9.88 -22.23
C ASP A 27 2.28 10.28 -20.75
N PHE A 28 2.34 11.59 -20.48
CA PHE A 28 2.31 12.14 -19.13
C PHE A 28 1.09 11.64 -18.32
N VAL A 29 -0.12 11.75 -18.88
CA VAL A 29 -1.34 11.33 -18.19
C VAL A 29 -1.33 9.83 -17.90
N ARG A 30 -0.88 8.99 -18.84
CA ARG A 30 -0.79 7.54 -18.61
C ARG A 30 0.22 7.20 -17.52
N ASP A 31 1.36 7.87 -17.50
CA ASP A 31 2.37 7.70 -16.46
C ASP A 31 1.84 8.10 -15.08
N ALA A 32 1.23 9.28 -14.97
CA ALA A 32 0.59 9.75 -13.73
C ALA A 32 -0.51 8.80 -13.24
N ILE A 33 -1.34 8.25 -14.14
CA ILE A 33 -2.36 7.25 -13.79
C ILE A 33 -1.69 5.97 -13.26
N ARG A 34 -0.67 5.44 -13.95
CA ARG A 34 0.04 4.23 -13.50
C ARG A 34 0.70 4.43 -12.15
N HIS A 35 1.37 5.57 -11.98
CA HIS A 35 1.99 5.95 -10.73
C HIS A 35 0.95 5.97 -9.61
N ARG A 36 -0.18 6.66 -9.80
CA ARG A 36 -1.23 6.74 -8.78
C ARG A 36 -1.88 5.40 -8.45
N LEU A 37 -2.08 4.53 -9.45
CA LEU A 37 -2.59 3.18 -9.23
C LEU A 37 -1.58 2.27 -8.52
N SER A 38 -0.27 2.50 -8.70
CA SER A 38 0.77 1.78 -7.97
C SER A 38 0.85 2.18 -6.50
N GLU A 39 0.56 3.45 -6.19
CA GLU A 39 0.49 3.95 -4.81
C GLU A 39 -0.80 3.51 -4.10
N ILE A 40 -1.94 3.55 -4.80
CA ILE A 40 -3.24 3.21 -4.24
C ILE A 40 -3.52 1.73 -4.50
N LYS A 41 -3.08 0.88 -3.57
CA LYS A 41 -3.48 -0.53 -3.56
C LYS A 41 -4.77 -0.67 -2.75
N VAL A 42 -5.87 -1.01 -3.42
CA VAL A 42 -7.11 -1.38 -2.73
C VAL A 42 -6.90 -2.77 -2.11
N ILE A 43 -6.65 -2.81 -0.81
CA ILE A 43 -6.54 -4.05 -0.05
C ILE A 43 -7.97 -4.42 0.38
N LYS A 44 -8.48 -5.55 -0.08
CA LYS A 44 -9.75 -6.08 0.43
C LYS A 44 -9.46 -6.84 1.71
N CYS A 45 -9.77 -6.26 2.86
CA CYS A 45 -9.62 -6.98 4.12
C CYS A 45 -10.56 -8.18 4.15
N ARG A 46 -10.01 -9.37 4.39
CA ARG A 46 -10.79 -10.58 4.59
C ARG A 46 -11.40 -10.59 5.99
N GLU A 47 -12.65 -11.04 6.09
CA GLU A 47 -13.27 -11.28 7.39
C GLU A 47 -12.78 -12.59 7.98
N VAL A 48 -12.05 -12.51 9.09
CA VAL A 48 -11.60 -13.66 9.86
C VAL A 48 -11.74 -13.43 11.34
N ASP A 49 -11.90 -14.53 12.07
CA ASP A 49 -11.86 -14.48 13.53
C ASP A 49 -10.45 -14.18 14.04
N PHE A 50 -10.41 -13.67 15.27
CA PHE A 50 -9.19 -13.22 15.91
C PHE A 50 -8.13 -14.33 16.08
N GLN A 51 -8.54 -15.58 16.35
CA GLN A 51 -7.59 -16.67 16.58
C GLN A 51 -6.93 -17.11 15.28
N THR A 52 -7.70 -17.17 14.19
CA THR A 52 -7.18 -17.43 12.85
C THR A 52 -6.20 -16.34 12.43
N ALA A 53 -6.57 -15.07 12.58
CA ALA A 53 -5.68 -13.94 12.28
C ALA A 53 -4.37 -14.00 13.07
N LYS A 54 -4.46 -14.23 14.39
CA LYS A 54 -3.28 -14.33 15.27
C LYS A 54 -2.34 -15.46 14.89
N LYS A 55 -2.87 -16.61 14.47
CA LYS A 55 -2.07 -17.75 13.99
C LYS A 55 -1.33 -17.41 12.70
N GLU A 56 -2.01 -16.80 11.74
CA GLU A 56 -1.42 -16.43 10.46
C GLU A 56 -0.37 -15.33 10.61
N ILE A 57 -0.64 -14.31 11.42
CA ILE A 57 0.32 -13.25 11.76
C ILE A 57 1.57 -13.85 12.37
N LEU A 58 1.44 -14.78 13.33
CA LEU A 58 2.63 -15.43 13.89
C LEU A 58 3.42 -16.22 12.83
N GLY A 59 2.73 -16.93 11.93
CA GLY A 59 3.36 -17.64 10.82
C GLY A 59 4.11 -16.72 9.88
N TYR A 60 3.52 -15.57 9.56
CA TYR A 60 4.09 -14.54 8.71
C TYR A 60 5.40 -13.99 9.26
N TYR A 61 5.41 -13.56 10.53
CA TYR A 61 6.61 -13.05 11.19
C TYR A 61 7.72 -14.11 11.29
N LYS A 62 7.36 -15.37 11.59
CA LYS A 62 8.34 -16.47 11.63
C LYS A 62 8.98 -16.77 10.29
N ALA A 63 8.26 -16.58 9.18
CA ALA A 63 8.77 -16.85 7.84
C ALA A 63 9.67 -15.72 7.33
N ARG A 64 9.39 -14.46 7.71
CA ARG A 64 10.14 -13.28 7.26
C ARG A 64 11.26 -12.82 8.20
N GLY A 65 11.24 -13.25 9.47
CA GLY A 65 12.20 -12.80 10.48
C GLY A 65 11.82 -11.43 11.03
N GLU A 66 12.09 -10.39 10.25
CA GLU A 66 11.72 -9.00 10.54
C GLU A 66 10.57 -8.57 9.63
N ALA A 67 9.50 -8.03 10.22
CA ALA A 67 8.37 -7.48 9.48
C ALA A 67 7.63 -6.43 10.29
N TYR A 68 7.06 -5.44 9.61
CA TYR A 68 6.23 -4.43 10.24
C TYR A 68 4.74 -4.82 10.22
N PRO A 69 3.94 -4.37 11.21
CA PRO A 69 2.52 -4.68 11.27
C PRO A 69 1.73 -4.25 10.01
N ASP A 70 2.12 -3.16 9.34
CA ASP A 70 1.46 -2.71 8.10
C ASP A 70 1.74 -3.64 6.92
N GLU A 71 2.93 -4.24 6.87
CA GLU A 71 3.27 -5.26 5.88
C GLU A 71 2.44 -6.52 6.11
N ALA A 72 2.32 -6.96 7.37
CA ALA A 72 1.47 -8.10 7.71
C ALA A 72 -0.01 -7.84 7.38
N ALA A 73 -0.53 -6.64 7.67
CA ALA A 73 -1.89 -6.24 7.30
C ALA A 73 -2.10 -6.24 5.78
N ARG A 74 -1.15 -5.71 5.03
CA ARG A 74 -1.18 -5.66 3.56
C ARG A 74 -1.12 -7.05 2.94
N ASP A 75 -0.15 -7.87 3.34
CA ASP A 75 0.14 -9.14 2.68
C ASP A 75 -0.80 -10.27 3.10
N LEU A 76 -1.32 -10.22 4.34
CA LEU A 76 -2.34 -11.16 4.82
C LEU A 76 -3.77 -10.66 4.53
N GLU A 77 -3.89 -9.48 3.92
CA GLU A 77 -5.16 -8.80 3.65
C GLU A 77 -6.04 -8.71 4.91
N LEU A 78 -5.44 -8.33 6.03
CA LEU A 78 -6.11 -8.22 7.33
C LEU A 78 -6.35 -6.75 7.68
N ASP A 79 -7.42 -6.51 8.42
CA ASP A 79 -7.66 -5.22 9.05
C ASP A 79 -6.48 -4.82 9.95
N PHE A 80 -6.06 -3.55 9.86
CA PHE A 80 -4.86 -3.09 10.55
C PHE A 80 -5.02 -3.10 12.08
N ASP A 81 -6.21 -2.77 12.61
CA ASP A 81 -6.47 -2.80 14.04
C ASP A 81 -6.46 -4.24 14.57
N LEU A 82 -6.99 -5.18 13.79
CA LEU A 82 -6.91 -6.61 14.08
C LEU A 82 -5.46 -7.08 14.18
N VAL A 83 -4.60 -6.66 13.25
CA VAL A 83 -3.17 -6.99 13.25
C VAL A 83 -2.45 -6.38 14.44
N MET A 84 -2.72 -5.11 14.76
CA MET A 84 -2.13 -4.43 15.92
C MET A 84 -2.52 -5.12 17.24
N LYS A 85 -3.79 -5.52 17.37
CA LYS A 85 -4.27 -6.27 18.53
C LYS A 85 -3.58 -7.63 18.65
N ALA A 86 -3.53 -8.39 17.55
CA ALA A 86 -2.94 -9.73 17.54
C ALA A 86 -1.43 -9.71 17.81
N THR A 87 -0.68 -8.80 17.18
CA THR A 87 0.77 -8.64 17.44
C THR A 87 1.03 -8.20 18.87
N GLY A 88 0.20 -7.34 19.46
CA GLY A 88 0.30 -6.94 20.86
C GLY A 88 0.05 -8.08 21.84
N GLU A 89 -0.86 -9.00 21.54
CA GLU A 89 -1.04 -10.23 22.33
C GLU A 89 0.12 -11.20 22.17
N LEU A 90 0.59 -11.43 20.95
CA LEU A 90 1.74 -12.31 20.71
C LEU A 90 3.01 -11.81 21.40
N ARG A 91 3.19 -10.48 21.48
CA ARG A 91 4.27 -9.86 22.28
C ARG A 91 4.11 -10.13 23.77
N ARG A 92 2.91 -9.95 24.32
CA ARG A 92 2.62 -10.30 25.74
C ARG A 92 2.83 -11.79 26.04
N GLU A 93 2.62 -12.66 25.06
CA GLU A 93 2.89 -14.10 25.15
C GLU A 93 4.37 -14.47 24.95
N GLY A 94 5.25 -13.51 24.62
CA GLY A 94 6.65 -13.77 24.33
C GLY A 94 6.89 -14.52 23.00
N ARG A 95 5.93 -14.47 22.07
CA ARG A 95 5.97 -15.20 20.79
C ARG A 95 6.42 -14.35 19.60
N LEU A 96 6.55 -13.04 19.80
CA LEU A 96 7.16 -12.08 18.88
C LEU A 96 8.17 -11.23 19.64
N VAL A 97 9.30 -10.93 19.01
CA VAL A 97 10.35 -10.02 19.49
C VAL A 97 10.43 -8.89 18.45
N GLU A 98 10.64 -7.64 18.88
CA GLU A 98 10.79 -6.51 17.95
C GLU A 98 11.97 -6.73 16.99
N ALA A 99 11.79 -6.24 15.76
CA ALA A 99 12.88 -5.94 14.84
C ALA A 99 13.52 -4.61 15.23
#